data_AF-A0A1Y4R0D9-F1
#
_entry.id   AF-A0A1Y4R0D9-F1
#
_cell.length_a   1.000
_cell.length_b   1.000
_cell.length_c   1.000
_cell.angle_alpha   90.00
_cell.angle_beta   90.00
_cell.angle_gamma   90.00
#
_symmetry.space_group_name_H-M   'P 1'
#
loop_
_entity.id
_entity.type
_entity.pdbx_description
1 polymer ?
#
loop_
_entity_poly.entity_id
_entity_poly.type
_entity_poly.pdbx_seq_one_letter_code
_entity_poly.pdbx_strand_id
1 'polypeptide(L)' 'MTNPEVQEAFTEVYNRFWLNYRDKPLPKHSDEWERMQTWAVVLMKKYPFMREVVAAMVEELDQRMRRREHETGNRMET' A
#
# COMPACT_ATOMS: atom_id res chain seq x y z
N MET A 1 -9.52 -18.43 13.67
CA MET A 1 -8.68 -17.25 13.86
C MET A 1 -8.25 -17.20 15.33
N THR A 2 -6.98 -17.48 15.58
CA THR A 2 -6.35 -17.50 16.91
C THR A 2 -5.58 -16.21 17.16
N ASN A 3 -5.24 -15.92 18.42
CA ASN A 3 -4.42 -14.74 18.76
C ASN A 3 -3.08 -14.71 18.00
N PRO A 4 -2.33 -15.84 17.88
CA PRO A 4 -1.12 -15.88 17.06
C PRO A 4 -1.37 -15.56 15.58
N GLU A 5 -2.45 -16.07 14.98
CA GLU A 5 -2.79 -15.80 13.57
C GLU A 5 -3.09 -14.31 13.33
N VAL A 6 -3.79 -13.66 14.27
CA VAL A 6 -4.06 -12.21 14.19
C VAL A 6 -2.76 -11.41 14.34
N GLN A 7 -1.90 -11.79 15.27
CA GLN A 7 -0.63 -11.11 15.51
C GLN A 7 0.31 -11.20 14.30
N GLU A 8 0.38 -12.37 13.66
CA GLU A 8 1.17 -12.56 12.44
C GLU A 8 0.63 -11.69 11.30
N ALA A 9 -0.68 -11.71 11.07
CA ALA A 9 -1.31 -10.89 10.04
C ALA A 9 -1.06 -9.40 10.25
N PHE A 10 -1.19 -8.91 11.49
CA PHE A 10 -0.88 -7.52 11.81
C PHE A 10 0.59 -7.18 11.59
N THR A 11 1.49 -8.10 11.94
CA THR A 11 2.93 -7.92 11.72
C THR A 11 3.27 -7.81 10.23
N GLU A 12 2.69 -8.64 9.39
CA GLU A 12 2.97 -8.58 7.95
C GLU A 12 2.27 -7.39 7.26
N VAL A 13 0.99 -7.16 7.56
CA VAL A 13 0.20 -6.11 6.92
C VAL A 13 0.61 -4.72 7.40
N TYR A 14 0.64 -4.49 8.71
CA TYR A 14 0.93 -3.16 9.23
C TYR A 14 2.44 -2.91 9.30
N ASN A 15 3.18 -3.74 10.04
CA ASN A 15 4.59 -3.43 10.32
C ASN A 15 5.48 -3.55 9.09
N ARG A 16 5.25 -4.55 8.22
CA ARG A 16 6.12 -4.80 7.07
C ARG A 16 5.62 -4.14 5.79
N PHE A 17 4.34 -4.29 5.46
CA PHE A 17 3.79 -3.72 4.24
C PHE A 17 3.49 -2.23 4.38
N TRP A 18 2.62 -1.84 5.31
CA TRP A 18 2.19 -0.45 5.43
C TRP A 18 3.33 0.50 5.77
N LEU A 19 4.13 0.22 6.80
CA LEU A 19 5.25 1.09 7.18
C LEU A 19 6.31 1.22 6.08
N ASN A 20 6.46 0.23 5.20
CA ASN A 20 7.42 0.30 4.11
C ASN A 20 7.00 1.28 3.01
N TYR A 21 5.70 1.54 2.85
CA TYR A 21 5.17 2.34 1.73
C TYR A 21 4.46 3.63 2.14
N ARG A 22 3.90 3.73 3.36
CA ARG A 22 3.04 4.87 3.75
C ARG A 22 3.69 6.24 3.58
N ASP A 23 4.99 6.34 3.82
CA ASP A 23 5.75 7.58 3.79
C ASP A 23 6.55 7.74 2.48
N LYS A 24 6.37 6.81 1.53
CA LYS A 24 7.07 6.79 0.24
C LYS A 24 6.10 7.12 -0.89
N PRO A 25 6.25 8.29 -1.54
CA PRO A 25 5.51 8.56 -2.75
C PRO A 25 6.11 7.79 -3.93
N LEU A 26 5.51 6.65 -4.25
CA LEU A 26 5.92 5.79 -5.37
C LEU A 26 5.35 6.32 -6.70
N PRO A 27 6.16 6.42 -7.77
CA PRO A 27 5.66 6.71 -9.11
C PRO A 27 4.80 5.57 -9.66
N LYS A 28 3.67 5.89 -10.31
CA LYS A 28 2.70 4.91 -10.82
C LYS A 28 3.28 3.84 -11.73
N HIS A 29 4.28 4.21 -12.53
CA HIS A 29 4.91 3.33 -13.53
C HIS A 29 6.25 2.76 -13.06
N SER A 30 6.54 2.83 -11.76
CA SER A 30 7.77 2.25 -11.21
C SER A 30 7.60 0.76 -10.88
N ASP A 31 8.68 -0.01 -11.00
CA ASP A 31 8.73 -1.40 -10.53
C ASP A 31 8.32 -1.53 -9.05
N GLU A 32 8.62 -0.53 -8.23
CA GLU A 32 8.27 -0.53 -6.81
C GLU A 32 6.74 -0.42 -6.61
N TRP A 33 6.04 0.32 -7.46
CA TRP A 33 4.58 0.36 -7.47
C TRP A 33 3.97 -1.00 -7.81
N GLU A 34 4.48 -1.67 -8.85
CA GLU A 34 4.02 -3.01 -9.24
C GLU A 34 4.29 -4.06 -8.15
N ARG A 35 5.47 -3.98 -7.50
CA ARG A 35 5.81 -4.84 -6.36
C ARG A 35 4.87 -4.61 -5.17
N MET A 36 4.56 -3.35 -4.87
CA MET A 36 3.60 -2.99 -3.80
C MET A 36 2.23 -3.60 -4.09
N GLN A 37 1.69 -3.43 -5.31
CA GLN A 37 0.40 -3.99 -5.72
C GLN A 37 0.40 -5.53 -5.65
N THR A 38 1.47 -6.16 -6.14
CA THR A 38 1.63 -7.62 -6.09
C THR A 38 1.66 -8.14 -4.65
N TRP A 39 2.40 -7.48 -3.75
CA TRP A 39 2.44 -7.86 -2.35
C TRP A 39 1.08 -7.68 -1.66
N ALA A 40 0.35 -6.61 -1.96
CA ALA A 40 -0.99 -6.40 -1.44
C ALA A 40 -1.94 -7.55 -1.83
N VAL A 41 -1.92 -7.98 -3.10
CA VAL A 41 -2.71 -9.14 -3.57
C VAL A 41 -2.35 -10.42 -2.82
N VAL A 42 -1.06 -10.66 -2.57
CA VAL A 42 -0.61 -11.81 -1.77
C VAL A 42 -1.13 -11.73 -0.33
N LEU A 43 -1.05 -10.57 0.31
CA LEU A 43 -1.54 -10.38 1.69
C LEU A 43 -3.05 -10.57 1.79
N MET A 44 -3.84 -10.07 0.83
CA MET A 44 -5.29 -10.28 0.80
C MET A 44 -5.70 -11.75 0.60
N LYS A 45 -4.84 -12.55 -0.06
CA LYS A 45 -5.04 -14.00 -0.20
C LYS A 45 -4.59 -14.75 1.06
N LYS A 46 -3.45 -14.36 1.65
CA LYS A 46 -2.88 -14.98 2.86
C LYS A 46 -3.76 -14.71 4.09
N TYR A 47 -4.30 -13.51 4.20
CA TYR A 47 -5.13 -13.06 5.33
C TYR A 47 -6.48 -12.52 4.84
N PRO A 48 -7.43 -13.40 4.46
CA PRO A 48 -8.73 -12.96 3.93
C PRO A 48 -9.50 -12.02 4.85
N PHE A 49 -9.35 -12.16 6.17
CA PHE A 49 -9.97 -11.31 7.17
C PHE A 49 -9.38 -9.88 7.25
N MET A 50 -8.19 -9.66 6.69
CA MET A 50 -7.55 -8.35 6.56
C MET A 50 -7.78 -7.71 5.18
N ARG A 51 -8.55 -8.34 4.29
CA ARG A 51 -8.67 -7.91 2.89
C ARG A 51 -9.08 -6.45 2.75
N GLU A 52 -10.10 -6.03 3.48
CA GLU A 52 -10.60 -4.65 3.44
C GLU A 52 -9.57 -3.65 3.96
N VAL A 53 -8.82 -4.03 5.01
CA VAL A 53 -7.74 -3.21 5.58
C VAL A 53 -6.63 -3.00 4.55
N VAL A 54 -6.17 -4.09 3.91
CA VAL A 54 -5.12 -4.00 2.87
C VAL A 54 -5.63 -3.20 1.67
N ALA A 55 -6.91 -3.34 1.29
CA ALA A 55 -7.49 -2.60 0.17
C ALA A 55 -7.52 -1.10 0.44
N ALA A 56 -7.97 -0.70 1.64
CA ALA A 56 -7.96 0.69 2.07
C ALA A 56 -6.54 1.28 2.12
N MET A 57 -5.54 0.50 2.55
CA MET A 57 -4.14 0.93 2.52
C MET A 57 -3.66 1.18 1.08
N VAL A 58 -3.97 0.28 0.13
CA VAL A 58 -3.58 0.47 -1.28
C VAL A 58 -4.28 1.69 -1.89
N GLU A 59 -5.56 1.89 -1.59
CA GLU A 59 -6.32 3.05 -2.04
C GLU A 59 -5.69 4.36 -1.53
N GLU A 60 -5.33 4.43 -0.25
CA GLU A 60 -4.65 5.59 0.33
C GLU A 60 -3.32 5.88 -0.38
N LEU A 61 -2.53 4.85 -0.70
CA LEU A 61 -1.29 5.01 -1.46
C LEU A 61 -1.54 5.53 -2.89
N ASP A 62 -2.59 5.04 -3.56
CA ASP A 62 -3.00 5.51 -4.90
C ASP A 62 -3.45 6.97 -4.88
N GLN A 63 -4.24 7.35 -3.88
CA GLN A 63 -4.66 8.75 -3.71
C GLN A 63 -3.45 9.68 -3.47
N ARG A 64 -2.49 9.26 -2.62
CA ARG A 64 -1.26 10.05 -2.37
C ARG A 64 -0.41 10.20 -3.63
N MET A 65 -0.24 9.12 -4.39
CA MET A 65 0.49 9.14 -5.65
C MET A 65 -0.16 10.12 -6.63
N ARG A 66 -1.48 10.04 -6.83
CA ARG A 66 -2.20 10.96 -7.74
C ARG A 66 -2.07 12.42 -7.31
N ARG A 67 -2.20 12.71 -6.02
CA ARG A 67 -2.00 14.09 -5.49
C ARG A 67 -0.61 14.62 -5.84
N ARG A 68 0.43 13.80 -5.70
CA ARG A 68 1.80 14.20 -6.04
C ARG A 68 1.99 14.42 -7.53
N GLU A 69 1.41 13.58 -8.39
CA GLU A 69 1.45 13.78 -9.84
C GLU A 69 0.79 15.11 -10.23
N HIS A 70 -0.36 15.44 -9.64
CA HIS A 70 -1.02 16.73 -9.83
C HIS A 70 -0.16 17.92 -9.37
N GLU A 71 0.43 17.85 -8.18
CA GLU A 71 1.31 18.90 -7.65
C GLU A 71 2.56 19.10 -8.52
N THR A 72 3.12 18.01 -9.04
CA THR A 72 4.33 18.05 -9.88
C THR A 72 4.02 18.61 -11.27
N GLY A 73 2.88 18.24 -11.85
CA GLY A 73 2.42 18.81 -13.14
C GLY A 73 2.18 20.31 -13.05
N ASN A 74 1.52 20.78 -11.98
CA ASN A 74 1.23 22.20 -11.77
C ASN A 74 2.50 23.06 -11.59
N ARG A 75 3.59 22.49 -11.05
CA ARG A 75 4.89 23.17 -10.91
C ARG A 75 5.68 23.33 -12.20
N MET A 76 5.36 22.56 -13.24
CA MET A 76 6.03 22.67 -14.54
C MET A 76 5.36 23.70 -15.47
N GLU A 77 4.16 24.18 -15.11
CA GLU A 77 3.36 25.14 -15.89
C GLU A 77 3.49 26.60 -15.39
N THR A 78 4.26 26.85 -14.33
CA THR A 78 4.56 28.16 -13.72
C THR A 78 6.03 28.50 -13.77
#